data_AF-A0A8H3BDD8-F1
#
_entry.id   AF-A0A8H3BDD8-F1
#
_cell.length_a   1.000
_cell.length_b   1.000
_cell.length_c   1.000
_cell.angle_alpha   90.00
_cell.angle_beta   90.00
_cell.angle_gamma   90.00
#
_symmetry.space_group_name_H-M   'P 1'
#
loop_
_entity.id
_entity.type
_entity.pdbx_description
1 polymer ?
#
loop_
_entity_poly.entity_id
_entity_poly.type
_entity_poly.pdbx_seq_one_letter_code
_entity_poly.pdbx_strand_id
1 'polypeptide(L)'
;MPFTPIQTLVGASMLGASAYHVLVLNGGVLGVSGFAHRTNSWVAFKLREVTCSRTSKDDAPNDANPDPDHLALLSIAGLLAGGVVFGFLHRPLERQLQARLVDVYNTTSITEAQATGLALAGFLVGIGSKLSNGCTSGHMLCGVSRLAPRSLVATLTFFSVSVLTHLLMGQLSPFSLSLVPEQPIGLPAWHLVLFLQLPALLYRYGAAFVNGLVGERSARQVVSFATSFHFALGLIVSGMLRPSKILNFLYLTPTAMRDGTWDPSLAMIILAGILPQALVWVLSLGNHVRQAGTRPAFASHWRIPMPGSEWWQNIDARLVSGAALFGVGWGMCGICPGPATVLLGAGMSGQMQSQIWKRIGIWIIGFFSGGLLGGVL
;
A
#
# COMPACT_ATOMS: atom_id res chain seq x y z
N MET A 1 16.09 23.95 2.22
CA MET A 1 14.96 24.26 1.30
C MET A 1 13.72 24.50 2.16
N PRO A 2 12.78 25.40 1.81
CA PRO A 2 11.56 25.58 2.62
C PRO A 2 10.75 24.27 2.59
N PHE A 3 10.77 23.57 3.72
CA PHE A 3 10.09 22.30 3.95
C PHE A 3 8.61 22.59 4.20
N THR A 4 7.77 22.49 3.16
CA THR A 4 6.32 22.61 3.29
C THR A 4 5.66 21.29 2.89
N PRO A 5 5.56 20.31 3.83
CA PRO A 5 5.09 18.96 3.52
C PRO A 5 3.55 18.90 3.45
N ILE A 6 2.89 19.98 3.02
CA ILE A 6 1.43 20.11 2.98
C ILE A 6 0.82 19.04 2.08
N GLN A 7 1.44 18.77 0.93
CA GLN A 7 0.97 17.72 0.02
C GLN A 7 1.06 16.33 0.65
N THR A 8 2.16 16.05 1.35
CA THR A 8 2.31 14.78 2.08
C THR A 8 1.28 14.66 3.19
N LEU A 9 1.01 15.75 3.92
CA LEU A 9 -0.01 15.81 4.96
C LEU A 9 -1.42 15.56 4.41
N VAL A 10 -1.77 16.20 3.30
CA VAL A 10 -3.07 16.02 2.63
C VAL A 10 -3.21 14.59 2.12
N GLY A 11 -2.24 14.10 1.35
CA GLY A 11 -2.26 12.72 0.85
C GLY A 11 -2.31 11.71 1.99
N ALA A 12 -1.59 11.95 3.09
CA ALA A 12 -1.66 11.12 4.29
C ALA A 12 -3.07 11.08 4.91
N SER A 13 -3.76 12.22 5.00
CA SER A 13 -5.14 12.25 5.47
C SER A 13 -6.09 11.47 4.56
N MET A 14 -5.89 11.50 3.24
CA MET A 14 -6.68 10.71 2.27
C MET A 14 -6.42 9.20 2.44
N LEU A 15 -5.16 8.81 2.63
CA LEU A 15 -4.78 7.41 2.93
C LEU A 15 -5.46 6.93 4.21
N GLY A 16 -5.44 7.76 5.26
CA GLY A 16 -6.06 7.42 6.53
C GLY A 16 -7.58 7.36 6.45
N ALA A 17 -8.21 8.32 5.76
CA ALA A 17 -9.65 8.28 5.51
C ALA A 17 -10.03 7.02 4.73
N SER A 18 -9.30 6.66 3.68
CA SER A 18 -9.58 5.46 2.88
C SER A 18 -9.48 4.17 3.72
N ALA A 19 -8.42 4.05 4.53
CA ALA A 19 -8.23 2.92 5.44
C ALA A 19 -9.37 2.80 6.48
N TYR A 20 -9.76 3.92 7.09
CA TYR A 20 -10.86 3.99 8.04
C TYR A 20 -12.19 3.52 7.43
N HIS A 21 -12.51 3.97 6.21
CA HIS A 21 -13.79 3.64 5.60
C HIS A 21 -13.87 2.19 5.12
N VAL A 22 -12.78 1.61 4.64
CA VAL A 22 -12.74 0.16 4.37
C VAL A 22 -13.01 -0.64 5.64
N LEU A 23 -12.47 -0.19 6.78
CA LEU A 23 -12.69 -0.84 8.07
C LEU A 23 -14.15 -0.74 8.51
N VAL A 24 -14.72 0.46 8.55
CA VAL A 24 -16.09 0.67 9.05
C VAL A 24 -17.15 0.09 8.12
N LEU A 25 -16.96 0.20 6.81
CA LEU A 25 -17.96 -0.23 5.82
C LEU A 25 -17.86 -1.73 5.54
N ASN A 26 -16.65 -2.25 5.31
CA ASN A 26 -16.43 -3.64 4.88
C ASN A 26 -15.87 -4.56 5.97
N GLY A 27 -15.63 -4.04 7.18
CA GLY A 27 -15.17 -4.80 8.34
C GLY A 27 -13.73 -5.29 8.27
N GLY A 28 -12.96 -4.86 7.27
CA GLY A 28 -11.66 -5.44 6.93
C GLY A 28 -10.55 -4.40 6.79
N VAL A 29 -9.39 -4.87 6.38
CA VAL A 29 -8.21 -4.03 6.13
C VAL A 29 -7.97 -3.92 4.62
N LEU A 30 -7.42 -2.79 4.17
CA LEU A 30 -7.10 -2.54 2.76
C LEU A 30 -6.11 -3.60 2.23
N GLY A 31 -6.59 -4.45 1.32
CA GLY A 31 -5.99 -5.73 0.99
C GLY A 31 -4.96 -5.71 -0.14
N VAL A 32 -4.01 -4.76 -0.15
CA VAL A 32 -3.01 -4.65 -1.23
C VAL A 32 -2.07 -5.87 -1.27
N SER A 33 -1.63 -6.34 -0.11
CA SER A 33 -0.79 -7.55 0.02
C SER A 33 -1.59 -8.86 -0.03
N GLY A 34 -2.92 -8.78 0.10
CA GLY A 34 -3.80 -9.95 -0.05
C GLY A 34 -3.80 -10.53 -1.46
N PHE A 35 -3.32 -9.78 -2.46
CA PHE A 35 -3.17 -10.24 -3.84
C PHE A 35 -2.07 -11.27 -4.01
N ALA A 36 -0.84 -10.93 -3.60
CA ALA A 36 0.31 -11.84 -3.66
C ALA A 36 0.06 -13.11 -2.83
N HIS A 37 -0.75 -12.98 -1.76
CA HIS A 37 -1.17 -14.12 -0.97
C HIS A 37 -2.02 -15.12 -1.77
N ARG A 38 -2.73 -14.69 -2.81
CA ARG A 38 -3.84 -15.41 -3.47
C ARG A 38 -3.69 -15.68 -4.96
N THR A 39 -2.99 -14.84 -5.74
CA THR A 39 -2.54 -15.24 -7.09
C THR A 39 -1.75 -16.53 -7.02
N ASN A 40 -1.03 -16.74 -5.92
CA ASN A 40 -0.18 -17.90 -5.72
C ASN A 40 -0.96 -19.14 -5.29
N SER A 41 -2.06 -19.00 -4.55
CA SER A 41 -2.96 -20.12 -4.29
C SER A 41 -3.74 -20.52 -5.54
N TRP A 42 -4.11 -19.57 -6.42
CA TRP A 42 -4.73 -19.87 -7.71
C TRP A 42 -3.75 -20.55 -8.69
N VAL A 43 -2.51 -20.05 -8.79
CA VAL A 43 -1.46 -20.68 -9.61
C VAL A 43 -1.08 -22.06 -9.04
N ALA A 44 -0.94 -22.20 -7.72
CA ALA A 44 -0.69 -23.50 -7.08
C ALA A 44 -1.87 -24.47 -7.23
N PHE A 45 -3.11 -23.97 -7.18
CA PHE A 45 -4.32 -24.75 -7.47
C PHE A 45 -4.34 -25.20 -8.94
N LYS A 46 -4.06 -24.31 -9.88
CA LYS A 46 -3.96 -24.65 -11.32
C LYS A 46 -2.83 -25.64 -11.60
N LEU A 47 -1.67 -25.48 -10.96
CA LEU A 47 -0.56 -26.43 -11.05
C LEU A 47 -0.94 -27.80 -10.45
N ARG A 48 -1.72 -27.82 -9.36
CA ARG A 48 -2.30 -29.05 -8.77
C ARG A 48 -3.38 -29.70 -9.66
N GLU A 49 -4.23 -28.92 -10.33
CA GLU A 49 -5.18 -29.42 -11.33
C GLU A 49 -4.46 -30.06 -12.52
N VAL A 50 -3.32 -29.49 -12.96
CA VAL A 50 -2.52 -30.03 -14.06
C VAL A 50 -1.75 -31.30 -13.64
N THR A 51 -1.44 -31.47 -12.35
CA THR A 51 -0.72 -32.66 -11.83
C THR A 51 -1.62 -33.77 -11.30
N CYS A 52 -2.92 -33.51 -11.05
CA CYS A 52 -3.83 -34.51 -10.50
C CYS A 52 -5.14 -34.57 -11.29
N SER A 53 -5.26 -35.54 -12.20
CA SER A 53 -6.51 -35.85 -12.89
C SER A 53 -7.38 -36.83 -12.08
N ARG A 54 -8.18 -36.32 -11.12
CA ARG A 54 -9.36 -36.92 -10.44
C ARG A 54 -9.58 -36.17 -9.12
N THR A 55 -10.76 -35.75 -8.66
CA THR A 55 -12.15 -36.21 -8.79
C THR A 55 -13.14 -35.14 -8.29
N SER A 56 -14.41 -35.33 -8.67
CA SER A 56 -15.67 -34.89 -8.04
C SER A 56 -16.11 -33.43 -8.19
N LYS A 57 -17.06 -33.25 -9.12
CA LYS A 57 -18.20 -32.34 -8.93
C LYS A 57 -18.88 -32.74 -7.63
N ASP A 58 -19.00 -31.82 -6.69
CA ASP A 58 -20.05 -31.67 -5.69
C ASP A 58 -19.47 -30.77 -4.60
N ASP A 59 -19.79 -29.48 -4.70
CA ASP A 59 -19.81 -28.46 -3.64
C ASP A 59 -19.84 -27.09 -4.33
N ALA A 60 -21.01 -26.72 -4.87
CA ALA A 60 -21.25 -25.35 -5.26
C ALA A 60 -21.47 -24.52 -3.97
N PRO A 61 -20.63 -23.50 -3.67
CA PRO A 61 -20.84 -22.67 -2.49
C PRO A 61 -22.09 -21.83 -2.71
N ASN A 62 -23.10 -22.10 -1.90
CA ASN A 62 -24.35 -21.36 -1.87
C ASN A 62 -24.21 -20.18 -0.90
N ASP A 63 -23.53 -19.12 -1.33
CA ASP A 63 -23.09 -18.05 -0.43
C ASP A 63 -23.53 -16.68 -0.95
N ALA A 64 -24.55 -16.12 -0.29
CA ALA A 64 -25.03 -14.74 -0.50
C ALA A 64 -24.00 -13.65 -0.08
N ASN A 65 -22.78 -14.04 0.30
CA ASN A 65 -21.71 -13.17 0.73
C ASN A 65 -20.64 -13.08 -0.37
N PRO A 66 -20.29 -11.89 -0.89
CA PRO A 66 -19.21 -11.79 -1.88
C PRO A 66 -17.90 -12.25 -1.23
N ASP A 67 -17.29 -13.25 -1.87
CA ASP A 67 -16.08 -13.94 -1.44
C ASP A 67 -15.00 -12.91 -1.04
N PRO A 68 -14.34 -13.02 0.13
CA PRO A 68 -13.22 -12.15 0.55
C PRO A 68 -12.15 -11.93 -0.53
N ASP A 69 -12.05 -12.85 -1.50
CA ASP A 69 -11.14 -12.81 -2.64
C ASP A 69 -11.57 -11.79 -3.70
N HIS A 70 -12.87 -11.69 -3.98
CA HIS A 70 -13.41 -10.74 -4.95
C HIS A 70 -13.23 -9.28 -4.49
N LEU A 71 -13.30 -9.03 -3.17
CA LEU A 71 -13.08 -7.68 -2.63
C LEU A 71 -11.63 -7.22 -2.80
N ALA A 72 -10.67 -8.11 -2.60
CA ALA A 72 -9.26 -7.77 -2.77
C ALA A 72 -8.91 -7.49 -4.23
N LEU A 73 -9.47 -8.29 -5.16
CA LEU A 73 -9.39 -8.03 -6.60
C LEU A 73 -9.94 -6.65 -6.97
N LEU A 74 -11.11 -6.30 -6.44
CA LEU A 74 -11.70 -4.97 -6.64
C LEU A 74 -10.85 -3.85 -6.04
N SER A 75 -10.19 -4.09 -4.90
CA SER A 75 -9.27 -3.11 -4.33
C SER A 75 -8.06 -2.84 -5.23
N ILE A 76 -7.47 -3.89 -5.81
CA ILE A 76 -6.35 -3.75 -6.75
C ILE A 76 -6.83 -3.08 -8.03
N ALA A 77 -8.01 -3.47 -8.54
CA ALA A 77 -8.62 -2.82 -9.69
C ALA A 77 -8.82 -1.32 -9.43
N GLY A 78 -9.25 -0.93 -8.22
CA GLY A 78 -9.35 0.47 -7.81
C GLY A 78 -7.99 1.19 -7.79
N LEU A 79 -6.93 0.53 -7.28
CA LEU A 79 -5.57 1.09 -7.31
C LEU A 79 -5.03 1.26 -8.73
N LEU A 80 -5.22 0.25 -9.57
CA LEU A 80 -4.82 0.26 -10.98
C LEU A 80 -5.60 1.34 -11.75
N ALA A 81 -6.90 1.43 -11.56
CA ALA A 81 -7.74 2.46 -12.18
C ALA A 81 -7.30 3.87 -11.75
N GLY A 82 -6.99 4.07 -10.47
CA GLY A 82 -6.41 5.32 -9.97
C GLY A 82 -5.08 5.66 -10.65
N GLY A 83 -4.24 4.64 -10.86
CA GLY A 83 -3.02 4.73 -11.64
C GLY A 83 -3.26 5.13 -13.10
N VAL A 84 -4.18 4.48 -13.80
CA VAL A 84 -4.51 4.77 -15.22
C VAL A 84 -4.99 6.22 -15.36
N VAL A 85 -5.93 6.64 -14.51
CA VAL A 85 -6.44 8.02 -14.48
C VAL A 85 -5.30 9.00 -14.21
N PHE A 86 -4.43 8.70 -13.25
CA PHE A 86 -3.24 9.51 -12.99
C PHE A 86 -2.30 9.55 -14.19
N GLY A 87 -2.11 8.46 -14.92
CA GLY A 87 -1.33 8.42 -16.15
C GLY A 87 -1.80 9.47 -17.17
N PHE A 88 -3.10 9.60 -17.39
CA PHE A 88 -3.66 10.64 -18.26
C PHE A 88 -3.57 12.06 -17.67
N LEU A 89 -3.69 12.19 -16.34
CA LEU A 89 -3.80 13.48 -15.66
C LEU A 89 -2.50 13.97 -15.01
N HIS A 90 -1.38 13.24 -15.08
CA HIS A 90 -0.17 13.57 -14.32
C HIS A 90 0.38 14.95 -14.70
N ARG A 91 0.46 15.30 -16.00
CA ARG A 91 1.00 16.61 -16.44
C ARG A 91 0.19 17.81 -15.94
N PRO A 92 -1.16 17.86 -16.08
CA PRO A 92 -1.93 18.94 -15.49
C PRO A 92 -1.88 18.92 -13.96
N LEU A 93 -1.88 17.74 -13.33
CA LEU A 93 -1.86 17.63 -11.87
C LEU A 93 -0.52 18.11 -11.27
N GLU A 94 0.61 17.76 -11.88
CA GLU A 94 1.94 18.27 -11.49
C GLU A 94 2.05 19.79 -11.64
N ARG A 95 1.45 20.35 -12.71
CA ARG A 95 1.38 21.81 -12.90
C ARG A 95 0.55 22.51 -11.84
N GLN A 96 -0.61 21.96 -11.49
CA GLN A 96 -1.50 22.54 -10.48
C GLN A 96 -0.97 22.38 -9.06
N LEU A 97 -0.36 21.24 -8.75
CA LEU A 97 0.27 20.99 -7.45
C LEU A 97 1.65 21.64 -7.35
N GLN A 98 2.19 22.16 -8.45
CA GLN A 98 3.57 22.67 -8.54
C GLN A 98 4.60 21.68 -7.97
N ALA A 99 4.33 20.38 -8.12
CA ALA A 99 5.09 19.29 -7.52
C ALA A 99 5.25 18.12 -8.47
N ARG A 100 6.39 17.44 -8.35
CA ARG A 100 6.63 16.16 -9.04
C ARG A 100 5.95 15.04 -8.29
N LEU A 101 5.11 14.27 -8.97
CA LEU A 101 4.32 13.19 -8.36
C LEU A 101 4.95 11.82 -8.60
N VAL A 102 5.85 11.73 -9.57
CA VAL A 102 6.63 10.53 -9.92
C VAL A 102 8.09 10.90 -10.12
N ASP A 103 8.97 9.92 -9.87
CA ASP A 103 10.41 10.08 -10.07
C ASP A 103 10.77 10.15 -11.55
N VAL A 104 11.76 10.98 -11.87
CA VAL A 104 12.36 11.07 -13.20
C VAL A 104 13.74 10.42 -13.16
N TYR A 105 13.97 9.54 -14.12
CA TYR A 105 15.23 8.80 -14.26
C TYR A 105 16.16 9.52 -15.24
N ASN A 106 17.43 9.69 -14.85
CA ASN A 106 18.46 10.33 -15.68
C ASN A 106 18.87 9.47 -16.89
N THR A 107 18.77 8.14 -16.78
CA THR A 107 19.20 7.22 -17.82
C THR A 107 18.03 6.57 -18.55
N THR A 108 18.18 6.43 -19.86
CA THR A 108 17.23 5.74 -20.74
C THR A 108 17.47 4.23 -20.82
N SER A 109 18.58 3.74 -20.26
CA SER A 109 18.89 2.31 -20.16
C SER A 109 18.92 1.87 -18.69
N ILE A 110 18.48 0.64 -18.48
CA ILE A 110 18.57 -0.08 -17.20
C ILE A 110 19.74 -1.07 -17.38
N THR A 111 20.76 -0.98 -16.54
CA THR A 111 21.88 -1.94 -16.59
C THR A 111 21.42 -3.31 -16.06
N GLU A 112 22.12 -4.38 -16.42
CA GLU A 112 21.81 -5.72 -15.91
C GLU A 112 21.89 -5.79 -14.37
N ALA A 113 22.87 -5.08 -13.78
CA ALA A 113 23.00 -4.95 -12.34
C ALA A 113 21.76 -4.28 -11.72
N GLN A 114 21.28 -3.16 -12.30
CA GLN A 114 20.07 -2.47 -11.83
C GLN A 114 18.81 -3.31 -11.99
N ALA A 115 18.67 -4.02 -13.11
CA ALA A 115 17.55 -4.93 -13.33
C ALA A 115 17.55 -6.06 -12.29
N THR A 116 18.71 -6.65 -12.02
CA THR A 116 18.88 -7.69 -11.01
C THR A 116 18.55 -7.17 -9.62
N GLY A 117 19.05 -5.98 -9.26
CA GLY A 117 18.76 -5.37 -7.96
C GLY A 117 17.29 -5.04 -7.77
N LEU A 118 16.59 -4.54 -8.80
CA LEU A 118 15.14 -4.31 -8.78
C LEU A 118 14.35 -5.62 -8.64
N ALA A 119 14.72 -6.65 -9.39
CA ALA A 119 14.08 -7.96 -9.32
C ALA A 119 14.28 -8.59 -7.93
N LEU A 120 15.50 -8.53 -7.40
CA LEU A 120 15.84 -9.03 -6.06
C LEU A 120 15.09 -8.27 -4.96
N ALA A 121 15.06 -6.94 -5.04
CA ALA A 121 14.31 -6.13 -4.08
C ALA A 121 12.82 -6.47 -4.10
N GLY A 122 12.23 -6.59 -5.30
CA GLY A 122 10.85 -7.06 -5.46
C GLY A 122 10.65 -8.43 -4.84
N PHE A 123 11.52 -9.38 -5.14
CA PHE A 123 11.47 -10.75 -4.62
C PHE A 123 11.50 -10.81 -3.09
N LEU A 124 12.41 -10.06 -2.45
CA LEU A 124 12.50 -9.98 -1.00
C LEU A 124 11.24 -9.35 -0.37
N VAL A 125 10.71 -8.27 -0.98
CA VAL A 125 9.43 -7.68 -0.57
C VAL A 125 8.28 -8.68 -0.73
N GLY A 126 8.29 -9.49 -1.79
CA GLY A 126 7.31 -10.53 -2.07
C GLY A 126 7.28 -11.62 -1.01
N ILE A 127 8.43 -12.25 -0.74
CA ILE A 127 8.56 -13.26 0.33
C ILE A 127 8.20 -12.64 1.67
N GLY A 128 8.76 -11.48 1.99
CA GLY A 128 8.55 -10.82 3.27
C GLY A 128 7.09 -10.48 3.52
N SER A 129 6.38 -9.99 2.49
CA SER A 129 4.94 -9.68 2.59
C SER A 129 4.11 -10.93 2.86
N LYS A 130 4.52 -12.06 2.27
CA LYS A 130 3.84 -13.34 2.40
C LYS A 130 4.06 -13.97 3.78
N LEU A 131 5.31 -14.00 4.26
CA LEU A 131 5.67 -14.55 5.57
C LEU A 131 5.08 -13.71 6.73
N SER A 132 5.06 -12.38 6.60
CA SER A 132 4.47 -11.50 7.61
C SER A 132 2.94 -11.43 7.56
N ASN A 133 2.32 -11.93 6.49
CA ASN A 133 0.89 -11.81 6.18
C ASN A 133 0.43 -10.34 6.10
N GLY A 134 1.24 -9.48 5.48
CA GLY A 134 0.98 -8.05 5.42
C GLY A 134 2.03 -7.28 4.63
N CYS A 135 1.81 -5.98 4.44
CA CYS A 135 2.81 -5.04 3.89
C CYS A 135 2.70 -3.71 4.65
N THR A 136 3.36 -2.66 4.18
CA THR A 136 3.30 -1.32 4.80
C THR A 136 1.88 -0.81 4.99
N SER A 137 0.97 -0.92 4.01
CA SER A 137 -0.42 -0.46 4.19
C SER A 137 -1.18 -1.26 5.26
N GLY A 138 -0.88 -2.56 5.39
CA GLY A 138 -1.53 -3.46 6.34
C GLY A 138 -0.99 -3.33 7.77
N HIS A 139 0.32 -3.44 7.95
CA HIS A 139 0.97 -3.36 9.25
C HIS A 139 1.18 -1.92 9.71
N MET A 140 1.73 -1.04 8.86
CA MET A 140 2.00 0.35 9.23
C MET A 140 0.70 1.16 9.30
N LEU A 141 0.04 1.39 8.16
CA LEU A 141 -1.08 2.33 8.10
C LEU A 141 -2.30 1.81 8.86
N CYS A 142 -2.76 0.59 8.58
CA CYS A 142 -3.97 0.06 9.22
C CYS A 142 -3.70 -0.61 10.57
N GLY A 143 -2.54 -1.25 10.74
CA GLY A 143 -2.20 -2.03 11.92
C GLY A 143 -1.79 -1.16 13.10
N VAL A 144 -0.87 -0.21 12.90
CA VAL A 144 -0.45 0.75 13.93
C VAL A 144 -1.61 1.65 14.35
N SER A 145 -2.47 2.08 13.43
CA SER A 145 -3.68 2.86 13.77
C SER A 145 -4.67 2.10 14.64
N ARG A 146 -4.59 0.78 14.73
CA ARG A 146 -5.44 -0.02 15.65
C ARG A 146 -4.69 -0.46 16.90
N LEU A 147 -3.45 0.00 17.07
CA LEU A 147 -2.55 -0.39 18.15
C LEU A 147 -2.36 -1.91 18.25
N ALA A 148 -2.33 -2.61 17.11
CA ALA A 148 -2.16 -4.06 17.07
C ALA A 148 -0.69 -4.45 17.31
N PRO A 149 -0.35 -5.20 18.39
CA PRO A 149 1.03 -5.54 18.75
C PRO A 149 1.79 -6.25 17.63
N ARG A 150 1.16 -7.24 16.98
CA ARG A 150 1.71 -7.92 15.79
C ARG A 150 2.16 -6.94 14.71
N SER A 151 1.36 -5.90 14.46
CA SER A 151 1.66 -4.90 13.43
C SER A 151 2.69 -3.88 13.88
N LEU A 152 2.71 -3.53 15.17
CA LEU A 152 3.76 -2.69 15.76
C LEU A 152 5.13 -3.36 15.65
N VAL A 153 5.23 -4.63 16.05
CA VAL A 153 6.48 -5.40 15.94
C VAL A 153 6.92 -5.51 14.49
N ALA A 154 6.04 -5.94 13.58
CA ALA A 154 6.38 -6.01 12.16
C ALA A 154 6.86 -4.66 11.61
N THR A 155 6.18 -3.56 11.98
CA THR A 155 6.55 -2.19 11.56
C THR A 155 7.90 -1.75 12.08
N LEU A 156 8.18 -1.97 13.36
CA LEU A 156 9.48 -1.65 13.95
C LEU A 156 10.59 -2.48 13.30
N THR A 157 10.35 -3.77 13.06
CA THR A 157 11.33 -4.66 12.43
C THR A 157 11.63 -4.24 10.99
N PHE A 158 10.63 -4.15 10.11
CA PHE A 158 10.90 -3.83 8.71
C PHE A 158 11.48 -2.42 8.57
N PHE A 159 11.03 -1.45 9.39
CA PHE A 159 11.52 -0.08 9.31
C PHE A 159 12.99 0.01 9.70
N SER A 160 13.36 -0.59 10.83
CA SER A 160 14.75 -0.61 11.31
C SER A 160 15.68 -1.31 10.33
N VAL A 161 15.24 -2.45 9.78
CA VAL A 161 16.02 -3.17 8.76
C VAL A 161 16.13 -2.34 7.48
N SER A 162 15.08 -1.63 7.06
CA SER A 162 15.12 -0.78 5.86
C SER A 162 16.11 0.36 5.98
N VAL A 163 16.14 1.03 7.14
CA VAL A 163 17.14 2.07 7.44
C VAL A 163 18.54 1.47 7.33
N LEU A 164 18.80 0.36 8.01
CA LEU A 164 20.11 -0.30 7.96
C LEU A 164 20.50 -0.71 6.54
N THR A 165 19.59 -1.35 5.80
CA THR A 165 19.83 -1.77 4.42
C THR A 165 20.11 -0.59 3.51
N HIS A 166 19.36 0.51 3.62
CA HIS A 166 19.59 1.68 2.80
C HIS A 166 20.96 2.30 3.06
N LEU A 167 21.37 2.40 4.34
CA LEU A 167 22.68 2.92 4.74
C LEU A 167 23.84 2.04 4.24
N LEU A 168 23.66 0.72 4.19
CA LEU A 168 24.70 -0.22 3.76
C LEU A 168 24.77 -0.39 2.23
N MET A 169 23.62 -0.40 1.56
CA MET A 169 23.50 -0.87 0.17
C MET A 169 23.01 0.20 -0.82
N GLY A 170 22.39 1.29 -0.35
CA GLY A 170 21.71 2.27 -1.21
C GLY A 170 22.61 2.96 -2.23
N GLN A 171 23.93 2.91 -2.04
CA GLN A 171 24.93 3.50 -2.95
C GLN A 171 25.50 2.51 -3.98
N LEU A 172 25.22 1.21 -3.85
CA LEU A 172 25.75 0.21 -4.79
C LEU A 172 25.04 0.31 -6.13
N SER A 173 25.78 0.11 -7.23
CA SER A 173 25.25 0.21 -8.59
C SER A 173 24.03 -0.67 -8.90
N PRO A 174 23.83 -1.88 -8.31
CA PRO A 174 22.61 -2.66 -8.53
C PRO A 174 21.36 -2.02 -7.92
N PHE A 175 21.51 -1.17 -6.91
CA PHE A 175 20.41 -0.59 -6.14
C PHE A 175 20.24 0.92 -6.37
N SER A 176 21.16 1.53 -7.12
CA SER A 176 21.09 2.95 -7.46
C SER A 176 19.99 3.20 -8.50
N LEU A 177 19.09 4.13 -8.19
CA LEU A 177 17.96 4.48 -9.04
C LEU A 177 18.23 5.65 -10.01
N SER A 178 19.45 6.20 -10.09
CA SER A 178 19.83 7.32 -10.99
C SER A 178 18.75 8.40 -11.13
N LEU A 179 18.33 8.97 -10.00
CA LEU A 179 17.20 9.90 -9.89
C LEU A 179 17.65 11.35 -10.14
N VAL A 180 16.76 12.16 -10.73
CA VAL A 180 16.96 13.62 -10.86
C VAL A 180 16.71 14.29 -9.49
N PRO A 181 17.60 15.18 -9.01
CA PRO A 181 17.37 15.95 -7.77
C PRO A 181 16.07 16.78 -7.83
N GLU A 182 15.34 16.85 -6.71
CA GLU A 182 14.11 17.64 -6.60
C GLU A 182 14.36 19.15 -6.80
N GLN A 183 13.42 19.82 -7.46
CA GLN A 183 13.32 21.28 -7.41
C GLN A 183 12.34 21.70 -6.30
N PRO A 184 12.56 22.87 -5.65
CA PRO A 184 11.69 23.37 -4.59
C PRO A 184 10.27 23.62 -5.11
N ILE A 185 9.29 23.24 -4.29
CA ILE A 185 7.87 23.15 -4.63
C ILE A 185 7.10 24.36 -4.05
N GLY A 186 6.12 24.86 -4.80
CA GLY A 186 5.20 25.92 -4.37
C GLY A 186 4.02 25.39 -3.53
N LEU A 187 3.18 26.28 -2.99
CA LEU A 187 2.05 25.89 -2.16
C LEU A 187 0.90 25.34 -3.04
N PRO A 188 0.36 24.14 -2.77
CA PRO A 188 -0.80 23.63 -3.50
C PRO A 188 -2.02 24.51 -3.21
N ALA A 189 -2.88 24.69 -4.21
CA ALA A 189 -4.10 25.46 -4.01
C ALA A 189 -5.09 24.70 -3.10
N TRP A 190 -5.50 25.29 -1.98
CA TRP A 190 -6.29 24.64 -0.93
C TRP A 190 -7.65 24.08 -1.42
N HIS A 191 -8.21 24.64 -2.49
CA HIS A 191 -9.45 24.14 -3.09
C HIS A 191 -9.28 22.76 -3.72
N LEU A 192 -8.09 22.46 -4.26
CA LEU A 192 -7.78 21.16 -4.84
C LEU A 192 -7.70 20.08 -3.75
N VAL A 193 -7.21 20.45 -2.57
CA VAL A 193 -7.17 19.59 -1.37
C VAL A 193 -8.58 19.20 -0.92
N LEU A 194 -9.51 20.15 -0.86
CA LEU A 194 -10.91 19.88 -0.51
C LEU A 194 -11.60 19.02 -1.57
N PHE A 195 -11.36 19.32 -2.85
CA PHE A 195 -11.94 18.56 -3.95
C PHE A 195 -11.49 17.08 -3.94
N LEU A 196 -10.22 16.83 -3.63
CA LEU A 196 -9.66 15.48 -3.53
C LEU A 196 -10.24 14.64 -2.37
N GLN A 197 -10.84 15.30 -1.36
CA GLN A 197 -11.54 14.62 -0.26
C GLN A 197 -13.02 14.36 -0.54
N LEU A 198 -13.61 14.93 -1.61
CA LEU A 198 -15.00 14.70 -1.98
C LEU A 198 -15.34 13.22 -2.20
N PRO A 199 -14.50 12.39 -2.86
CA PRO A 199 -14.73 10.95 -2.93
C PRO A 199 -14.93 10.32 -1.55
N ALA A 200 -14.18 10.78 -0.54
CA ALA A 200 -14.27 10.31 0.84
C ALA A 200 -15.65 10.51 1.47
N LEU A 201 -16.20 11.70 1.25
CA LEU A 201 -17.52 12.06 1.72
C LEU A 201 -18.60 11.33 0.92
N LEU A 202 -18.43 11.22 -0.39
CA LEU A 202 -19.37 10.55 -1.30
C LEU A 202 -19.54 9.08 -0.94
N TYR A 203 -18.47 8.30 -0.73
CA TYR A 203 -18.65 6.89 -0.36
C TYR A 203 -19.04 6.70 1.11
N ARG A 204 -18.83 7.69 2.01
CA ARG A 204 -19.28 7.60 3.41
C ARG A 204 -20.77 7.87 3.56
N TYR A 205 -21.23 8.98 2.99
CA TYR A 205 -22.62 9.43 3.12
C TYR A 205 -23.51 8.86 2.01
N GLY A 206 -22.94 8.59 0.83
CA GLY A 206 -23.62 7.89 -0.25
C GLY A 206 -23.67 6.38 -0.07
N ALA A 207 -22.94 5.80 0.90
CA ALA A 207 -22.93 4.34 1.13
C ALA A 207 -24.34 3.78 1.39
N ALA A 208 -25.13 4.46 2.22
CA ALA A 208 -26.51 4.06 2.51
C ALA A 208 -27.42 4.18 1.28
N PHE A 209 -27.21 5.21 0.46
CA PHE A 209 -27.93 5.41 -0.79
C PHE A 209 -27.58 4.33 -1.82
N VAL A 210 -26.28 4.03 -2.01
CA VAL A 210 -25.80 2.94 -2.87
C VAL A 210 -26.38 1.60 -2.41
N ASN A 211 -26.41 1.34 -1.10
CA ASN A 211 -27.05 0.15 -0.56
C ASN A 211 -28.54 0.05 -0.91
N GLY A 212 -29.28 1.16 -0.83
CA GLY A 212 -30.69 1.20 -1.22
C GLY A 212 -30.93 0.97 -2.71
N LEU A 213 -29.96 1.29 -3.57
CA LEU A 213 -30.08 1.12 -5.03
C LEU A 213 -29.64 -0.25 -5.54
N VAL A 214 -28.50 -0.77 -5.07
CA VAL A 214 -27.84 -1.95 -5.67
C VAL A 214 -27.77 -3.16 -4.72
N GLY A 215 -28.27 -3.01 -3.49
CA GLY A 215 -28.22 -4.03 -2.45
C GLY A 215 -26.86 -4.18 -1.76
N GLU A 216 -26.85 -4.83 -0.60
CA GLU A 216 -25.69 -4.90 0.32
C GLU A 216 -24.45 -5.53 -0.33
N ARG A 217 -24.64 -6.59 -1.13
CA ARG A 217 -23.56 -7.29 -1.84
C ARG A 217 -22.84 -6.38 -2.83
N SER A 218 -23.59 -5.67 -3.67
CA SER A 218 -23.06 -4.78 -4.69
C SER A 218 -22.49 -3.49 -4.07
N ALA A 219 -23.14 -2.96 -3.03
CA ALA A 219 -22.65 -1.78 -2.31
C ALA A 219 -21.28 -2.02 -1.70
N ARG A 220 -21.06 -3.19 -1.09
CA ARG A 220 -19.75 -3.60 -0.57
C ARG A 220 -18.66 -3.62 -1.64
N GLN A 221 -18.97 -4.11 -2.84
CA GLN A 221 -18.05 -4.16 -3.98
C GLN A 221 -17.69 -2.75 -4.47
N VAL A 222 -18.71 -1.90 -4.69
CA VAL A 222 -18.54 -0.51 -5.12
C VAL A 222 -17.70 0.27 -4.12
N VAL A 223 -17.98 0.13 -2.83
CA VAL A 223 -17.23 0.78 -1.75
C VAL A 223 -15.77 0.29 -1.72
N SER A 224 -15.53 -1.01 -1.89
CA SER A 224 -14.16 -1.57 -1.93
C SER A 224 -13.33 -0.97 -3.07
N PHE A 225 -13.94 -0.86 -4.25
CA PHE A 225 -13.30 -0.24 -5.41
C PHE A 225 -13.08 1.26 -5.19
N ALA A 226 -14.12 2.01 -4.78
CA ALA A 226 -14.08 3.46 -4.61
C ALA A 226 -13.09 3.90 -3.52
N THR A 227 -13.07 3.22 -2.38
CA THR A 227 -12.10 3.48 -1.30
C THR A 227 -10.67 3.18 -1.73
N SER A 228 -10.46 2.15 -2.57
CA SER A 228 -9.12 1.82 -3.07
C SER A 228 -8.66 2.78 -4.17
N PHE A 229 -9.58 3.27 -5.00
CA PHE A 229 -9.32 4.37 -5.94
C PHE A 229 -8.92 5.65 -5.19
N HIS A 230 -9.66 6.00 -4.12
CA HIS A 230 -9.31 7.13 -3.28
C HIS A 230 -7.96 6.93 -2.55
N PHE A 231 -7.65 5.70 -2.14
CA PHE A 231 -6.33 5.34 -1.61
C PHE A 231 -5.21 5.59 -2.63
N ALA A 232 -5.41 5.24 -3.91
CA ALA A 232 -4.45 5.56 -4.97
C ALA A 232 -4.23 7.06 -5.12
N LEU A 233 -5.30 7.87 -5.09
CA LEU A 233 -5.18 9.34 -5.10
C LEU A 233 -4.36 9.83 -3.89
N GLY A 234 -4.58 9.25 -2.70
CA GLY A 234 -3.77 9.53 -1.52
C GLY A 234 -2.28 9.20 -1.73
N LEU A 235 -1.96 8.06 -2.37
CA LEU A 235 -0.58 7.68 -2.70
C LEU A 235 0.08 8.65 -3.69
N ILE A 236 -0.69 9.13 -4.68
CA ILE A 236 -0.24 10.14 -5.67
C ILE A 236 0.06 11.46 -4.97
N VAL A 237 -0.92 12.02 -4.27
CA VAL A 237 -0.83 13.34 -3.64
C VAL A 237 0.21 13.36 -2.52
N SER A 238 0.34 12.25 -1.78
CA SER A 238 1.37 12.13 -0.74
C SER A 238 2.78 12.01 -1.31
N GLY A 239 2.94 11.80 -2.62
CA GLY A 239 4.23 11.57 -3.26
C GLY A 239 4.86 10.21 -2.92
N MET A 240 4.08 9.26 -2.39
CA MET A 240 4.53 7.90 -2.09
C MET A 240 4.78 7.04 -3.34
N LEU A 241 4.45 7.57 -4.52
CA LEU A 241 4.87 6.98 -5.80
C LEU A 241 6.34 7.24 -6.14
N ARG A 242 7.04 8.04 -5.35
CA ARG A 242 8.44 8.40 -5.56
C ARG A 242 9.35 7.59 -4.62
N PRO A 243 10.05 6.57 -5.12
CA PRO A 243 11.13 5.92 -4.39
C PRO A 243 12.13 6.89 -3.75
N SER A 244 12.51 7.97 -4.44
CA SER A 244 13.44 9.00 -3.92
C SER A 244 13.04 9.52 -2.55
N LYS A 245 11.76 9.87 -2.40
CA LYS A 245 11.18 10.41 -1.17
C LYS A 245 11.31 9.43 0.01
N ILE A 246 11.12 8.14 -0.30
CA ILE A 246 11.20 7.07 0.69
C ILE A 246 12.66 6.84 1.09
N LEU A 247 13.57 6.73 0.11
CA LEU A 247 14.99 6.52 0.36
C LEU A 247 15.63 7.70 1.11
N ASN A 248 15.30 8.94 0.74
CA ASN A 248 15.76 10.14 1.44
C ASN A 248 15.26 10.20 2.88
N PHE A 249 14.06 9.68 3.17
CA PHE A 249 13.58 9.53 4.54
C PHE A 249 14.32 8.43 5.32
N LEU A 250 14.70 7.33 4.67
CA LEU A 250 15.46 6.24 5.29
C LEU A 250 16.95 6.58 5.50
N TYR A 251 17.47 7.64 4.86
CA TYR A 251 18.85 8.10 5.01
C TYR A 251 19.08 8.84 6.34
N LEU A 252 18.82 8.14 7.45
CA LEU A 252 18.91 8.65 8.82
C LEU A 252 20.36 8.63 9.33
N THR A 253 21.18 9.55 8.82
CA THR A 253 22.54 9.78 9.34
C THR A 253 22.60 11.08 10.15
N PRO A 254 23.42 11.15 11.23
CA PRO A 254 23.61 12.38 11.99
C PRO A 254 24.07 13.56 11.13
N THR A 255 24.87 13.29 10.09
CA THR A 255 25.33 14.30 9.12
C THR A 255 24.19 14.78 8.23
N ALA A 256 23.39 13.88 7.64
CA ALA A 256 22.27 14.27 6.79
C ALA A 256 21.21 15.12 7.53
N MET A 257 20.98 14.83 8.81
CA MET A 257 20.09 15.64 9.65
C MET A 257 20.66 17.02 9.97
N ARG A 258 21.98 17.14 10.18
CA ARG A 258 22.64 18.44 10.43
C ARG A 258 22.72 19.31 9.17
N ASP A 259 23.03 18.70 8.03
CA ASP A 259 23.24 19.40 6.76
C ASP A 259 21.91 19.70 6.03
N GLY A 260 20.78 19.23 6.57
CA GLY A 260 19.45 19.46 6.00
C GLY A 260 19.21 18.74 4.67
N THR A 261 19.95 17.65 4.41
CA THR A 261 19.81 16.81 3.21
C THR A 261 18.81 15.67 3.42
N TRP A 262 18.51 15.33 4.67
CA TRP A 262 17.45 14.38 5.03
C TRP A 262 16.06 14.98 4.77
N ASP A 263 15.15 14.20 4.17
CA ASP A 263 13.76 14.60 3.91
C ASP A 263 12.80 14.01 4.97
N PRO A 264 12.26 14.82 5.91
CA PRO A 264 11.30 14.36 6.93
C PRO A 264 9.87 14.14 6.42
N SER A 265 9.59 14.38 5.13
CA SER A 265 8.22 14.49 4.62
C SER A 265 7.37 13.24 4.88
N LEU A 266 7.96 12.05 4.85
CA LEU A 266 7.26 10.77 5.09
C LEU A 266 6.67 10.68 6.52
N ALA A 267 7.21 11.42 7.49
CA ALA A 267 6.66 11.51 8.84
C ALA A 267 5.24 12.09 8.87
N MET A 268 4.83 12.87 7.86
CA MET A 268 3.46 13.37 7.77
C MET A 268 2.42 12.24 7.60
N ILE A 269 2.82 11.07 7.09
CA ILE A 269 1.95 9.89 7.05
C ILE A 269 1.59 9.42 8.45
N ILE A 270 2.56 9.46 9.36
CA ILE A 270 2.31 9.15 10.76
C ILE A 270 1.35 10.20 11.34
N LEU A 271 1.65 11.48 11.11
CA LEU A 271 0.89 12.61 11.70
C LEU A 271 -0.56 12.71 11.21
N ALA A 272 -0.82 12.59 9.91
CA ALA A 272 -2.15 12.81 9.33
C ALA A 272 -2.84 11.54 8.84
N GLY A 273 -2.10 10.45 8.60
CA GLY A 273 -2.66 9.17 8.20
C GLY A 273 -2.89 8.24 9.39
N ILE A 274 -1.86 8.04 10.22
CA ILE A 274 -1.89 7.03 11.29
C ILE A 274 -2.52 7.57 12.58
N LEU A 275 -2.05 8.72 13.07
CA LEU A 275 -2.47 9.28 14.37
C LEU A 275 -3.95 9.61 14.45
N PRO A 276 -4.61 10.26 13.46
CA PRO A 276 -6.03 10.57 13.57
C PRO A 276 -6.87 9.30 13.61
N GLN A 277 -6.50 8.26 12.85
CA GLN A 277 -7.16 6.97 12.89
C GLN A 277 -6.91 6.25 14.23
N ALA A 278 -5.70 6.33 14.78
CA ALA A 278 -5.39 5.80 16.11
C ALA A 278 -6.23 6.49 17.20
N LEU A 279 -6.40 7.80 17.11
CA LEU A 279 -7.22 8.57 18.02
C LEU A 279 -8.69 8.13 17.93
N VAL A 280 -9.24 8.03 16.71
CA VAL A 280 -10.62 7.54 16.52
C VAL A 280 -10.80 6.11 17.02
N TRP A 281 -9.79 5.25 16.84
CA TRP A 281 -9.78 3.89 17.37
C TRP A 281 -9.82 3.87 18.90
N VAL A 282 -8.96 4.63 19.57
CA VAL A 282 -8.90 4.67 21.05
C VAL A 282 -10.14 5.31 21.65
N LEU A 283 -10.64 6.41 21.08
CA LEU A 283 -11.74 7.18 21.67
C LEU A 283 -13.12 6.57 21.42
N SER A 284 -13.32 5.88 20.29
CA SER A 284 -14.67 5.48 19.87
C SER A 284 -14.70 4.09 19.22
N LEU A 285 -14.03 3.92 18.07
CA LEU A 285 -14.23 2.76 17.22
C LEU A 285 -13.77 1.45 17.87
N GLY A 286 -12.68 1.47 18.62
CA GLY A 286 -12.15 0.29 19.32
C GLY A 286 -13.09 -0.22 20.40
N ASN A 287 -13.78 0.66 21.12
CA ASN A 287 -14.82 0.27 22.08
C ASN A 287 -16.07 -0.24 21.38
N HIS A 288 -16.49 0.44 20.31
CA HIS A 288 -17.65 0.02 19.50
C HIS A 288 -17.46 -1.38 18.93
N VAL A 289 -16.33 -1.66 18.29
CA VAL A 289 -16.03 -2.98 17.69
C VAL A 289 -15.99 -4.08 18.75
N ARG A 290 -15.62 -3.79 20.00
CA ARG A 290 -15.61 -4.77 21.10
C ARG A 290 -17.00 -5.08 21.67
N GLN A 291 -18.00 -4.24 21.43
CA GLN A 291 -19.34 -4.47 21.94
C GLN A 291 -20.01 -5.63 21.21
N ALA A 292 -20.62 -6.53 21.98
CA ALA A 292 -21.36 -7.66 21.44
C ALA A 292 -22.50 -7.19 20.52
N GLY A 293 -22.65 -7.86 19.37
CA GLY A 293 -23.70 -7.55 18.39
C GLY A 293 -23.40 -6.40 17.43
N THR A 294 -22.24 -5.74 17.53
CA THR A 294 -21.84 -4.74 16.53
C THR A 294 -21.33 -5.40 15.27
N ARG A 295 -21.71 -4.85 14.11
CA ARG A 295 -21.26 -5.32 12.79
C ARG A 295 -20.89 -4.14 11.88
N PRO A 296 -19.98 -4.36 10.92
CA PRO A 296 -19.71 -3.38 9.86
C PRO A 296 -20.97 -3.07 9.04
N ALA A 297 -20.97 -1.93 8.33
CA ALA A 297 -22.16 -1.48 7.60
C ALA A 297 -22.63 -2.47 6.50
N PHE A 298 -21.68 -3.13 5.81
CA PHE A 298 -21.96 -4.03 4.69
C PHE A 298 -21.35 -5.43 4.87
N ALA A 299 -21.05 -5.82 6.11
CA ALA A 299 -20.51 -7.15 6.39
C ALA A 299 -21.14 -7.75 7.64
N SER A 300 -21.21 -9.08 7.68
CA SER A 300 -21.82 -9.81 8.79
C SER A 300 -20.95 -9.83 10.05
N HIS A 301 -19.63 -9.69 9.92
CA HIS A 301 -18.68 -9.71 11.03
C HIS A 301 -17.44 -8.88 10.74
N TRP A 302 -16.76 -8.47 11.81
CA TRP A 302 -15.43 -7.85 11.74
C TRP A 302 -14.38 -8.90 11.37
N ARG A 303 -13.59 -8.64 10.32
CA ARG A 303 -12.51 -9.52 9.82
C ARG A 303 -11.13 -9.07 10.32
N ILE A 304 -11.07 -8.63 11.56
CA ILE A 304 -9.85 -8.11 12.17
C ILE A 304 -9.55 -8.89 13.46
N PRO A 305 -8.27 -9.11 13.79
CA PRO A 305 -7.92 -9.65 15.11
C PRO A 305 -8.44 -8.73 16.22
N MET A 306 -9.24 -9.28 17.13
CA MET A 306 -10.00 -8.53 18.13
C MET A 306 -9.26 -8.45 19.47
N PRO A 307 -9.20 -7.27 20.12
CA PRO A 307 -8.94 -7.03 21.52
C PRO A 307 -8.79 -8.18 22.53
N GLY A 308 -7.66 -8.84 22.83
CA GLY A 308 -7.71 -10.02 23.73
C GLY A 308 -6.40 -10.61 24.26
N SER A 309 -6.50 -11.62 25.11
CA SER A 309 -5.36 -12.29 25.79
C SER A 309 -4.37 -12.98 24.85
N GLU A 310 -4.78 -13.31 23.62
CA GLU A 310 -3.95 -13.96 22.59
C GLU A 310 -3.18 -12.97 21.68
N TRP A 311 -3.20 -11.65 22.00
CA TRP A 311 -2.63 -10.60 21.16
C TRP A 311 -1.12 -10.68 20.96
N TRP A 312 -0.43 -11.25 21.94
CA TRP A 312 1.02 -11.44 21.93
C TRP A 312 1.45 -12.83 21.46
N GLN A 313 0.53 -13.80 21.47
CA GLN A 313 0.82 -15.20 21.12
C GLN A 313 1.04 -15.40 19.60
N ASN A 314 0.67 -14.39 18.79
CA ASN A 314 0.79 -14.41 17.34
C ASN A 314 2.04 -13.69 16.79
N ILE A 315 3.05 -13.45 17.65
CA ILE A 315 4.36 -12.92 17.25
C ILE A 315 5.32 -14.11 17.15
N ASP A 316 5.44 -14.65 15.96
CA ASP A 316 6.28 -15.80 15.65
C ASP A 316 7.54 -15.38 14.86
N ALA A 317 8.50 -16.30 14.77
CA ALA A 317 9.70 -16.09 13.96
C ALA A 317 9.35 -15.85 12.48
N ARG A 318 8.23 -16.41 11.99
CA ARG A 318 7.74 -16.22 10.62
C ARG A 318 7.38 -14.75 10.35
N LEU A 319 6.67 -14.10 11.28
CA LEU A 319 6.36 -12.67 11.19
C LEU A 319 7.63 -11.82 11.19
N VAL A 320 8.54 -12.04 12.14
CA VAL A 320 9.73 -11.22 12.32
C VAL A 320 10.70 -11.39 11.16
N SER A 321 10.96 -12.62 10.72
CA SER A 321 11.80 -12.90 9.56
C SER A 321 11.18 -12.36 8.27
N GLY A 322 9.86 -12.50 8.10
CA GLY A 322 9.13 -11.90 6.98
C GLY A 322 9.23 -10.37 6.96
N ALA A 323 9.03 -9.72 8.11
CA ALA A 323 9.19 -8.28 8.24
C ALA A 323 10.64 -7.83 7.97
N ALA A 324 11.64 -8.59 8.42
CA ALA A 324 13.04 -8.30 8.13
C ALA A 324 13.33 -8.40 6.62
N LEU A 325 12.91 -9.48 5.94
CA LEU A 325 13.08 -9.64 4.49
C LEU A 325 12.37 -8.53 3.69
N PHE A 326 11.16 -8.16 4.12
CA PHE A 326 10.44 -7.02 3.56
C PHE A 326 11.27 -5.74 3.71
N GLY A 327 11.84 -5.52 4.91
CA GLY A 327 12.68 -4.37 5.20
C GLY A 327 13.93 -4.29 4.34
N VAL A 328 14.59 -5.42 4.07
CA VAL A 328 15.75 -5.45 3.16
C VAL A 328 15.32 -5.00 1.76
N GLY A 329 14.32 -5.62 1.17
CA GLY A 329 13.87 -5.27 -0.18
C GLY A 329 13.32 -3.84 -0.29
N TRP A 330 12.60 -3.36 0.73
CA TRP A 330 12.08 -2.00 0.78
C TRP A 330 13.20 -0.97 0.96
N GLY A 331 14.20 -1.22 1.81
CA GLY A 331 15.37 -0.35 2.00
C GLY A 331 16.30 -0.28 0.78
N MET A 332 16.33 -1.32 -0.05
CA MET A 332 17.14 -1.33 -1.28
C MET A 332 16.64 -0.34 -2.34
N CYS A 333 15.31 -0.23 -2.53
CA CYS A 333 14.75 0.50 -3.66
C CYS A 333 13.59 1.43 -3.33
N GLY A 334 13.11 1.47 -2.08
CA GLY A 334 12.01 2.32 -1.64
C GLY A 334 10.63 1.95 -2.21
N ILE A 335 10.51 0.92 -3.04
CA ILE A 335 9.26 0.56 -3.71
C ILE A 335 8.39 -0.34 -2.81
N CYS A 336 7.11 -0.01 -2.70
CA CYS A 336 6.09 -0.79 -1.97
C CYS A 336 5.01 -1.33 -2.92
N PRO A 337 4.30 -2.42 -2.57
CA PRO A 337 3.26 -3.02 -3.43
C PRO A 337 2.14 -2.06 -3.84
N GLY A 338 1.68 -1.20 -2.94
CA GLY A 338 0.63 -0.20 -3.22
C GLY A 338 1.04 0.81 -4.29
N PRO A 339 2.10 1.61 -4.03
CA PRO A 339 2.68 2.50 -5.03
C PRO A 339 3.05 1.80 -6.34
N ALA A 340 3.64 0.60 -6.29
CA ALA A 340 3.98 -0.17 -7.49
C ALA A 340 2.75 -0.49 -8.35
N THR A 341 1.63 -0.84 -7.71
CA THR A 341 0.36 -1.10 -8.41
C THR A 341 -0.18 0.16 -9.09
N VAL A 342 -0.13 1.31 -8.42
CA VAL A 342 -0.57 2.58 -8.99
C VAL A 342 0.35 3.01 -10.15
N LEU A 343 1.67 2.84 -10.01
CA LEU A 343 2.64 3.12 -11.06
C LEU A 343 2.48 2.19 -12.27
N LEU A 344 2.12 0.92 -12.03
CA LEU A 344 1.72 0.00 -13.09
C LEU A 344 0.50 0.58 -13.83
N GLY A 345 -0.60 0.86 -13.13
CA GLY A 345 -1.77 1.49 -13.76
C GLY A 345 -1.41 2.75 -14.57
N ALA A 346 -0.54 3.60 -14.04
CA ALA A 346 -0.09 4.81 -14.73
C ALA A 346 0.69 4.52 -16.02
N GLY A 347 1.54 3.50 -16.05
CA GLY A 347 2.25 3.08 -17.26
C GLY A 347 1.33 2.48 -18.33
N MET A 348 0.22 1.83 -17.95
CA MET A 348 -0.78 1.31 -18.88
C MET A 348 -1.46 2.40 -19.71
N SER A 349 -1.47 3.66 -19.24
CA SER A 349 -2.02 4.80 -20.00
C SER A 349 -1.21 5.15 -21.26
N GLY A 350 0.04 4.68 -21.37
CA GLY A 350 0.98 5.05 -22.43
C GLY A 350 1.52 6.49 -22.34
N GLN A 351 1.07 7.29 -21.38
CA GLN A 351 1.46 8.70 -21.23
C GLN A 351 2.69 8.90 -20.33
N MET A 352 3.08 7.86 -19.58
CA MET A 352 4.16 7.89 -18.60
C MET A 352 5.52 7.55 -19.23
N GLN A 353 6.62 8.03 -18.64
CA GLN A 353 7.97 7.70 -19.12
C GLN A 353 8.17 6.18 -19.13
N SER A 354 8.60 5.63 -20.28
CA SER A 354 8.77 4.19 -20.47
C SER A 354 9.73 3.53 -19.47
N GLN A 355 10.63 4.32 -18.86
CA GLN A 355 11.58 3.85 -17.86
C GLN A 355 10.94 3.52 -16.51
N ILE A 356 9.97 4.33 -16.07
CA ILE A 356 9.21 4.07 -14.83
C ILE A 356 8.50 2.72 -14.98
N TRP A 357 7.81 2.52 -16.11
CA TRP A 357 7.10 1.29 -16.41
C TRP A 357 8.02 0.06 -16.44
N LYS A 358 9.18 0.14 -17.13
CA LYS A 358 10.15 -0.97 -17.19
C LYS A 358 10.69 -1.35 -15.81
N ARG A 359 11.10 -0.36 -15.00
CA ARG A 359 11.66 -0.59 -13.66
C ARG A 359 10.61 -1.21 -12.72
N ILE A 360 9.39 -0.68 -12.73
CA ILE A 360 8.28 -1.21 -11.94
C ILE A 360 7.87 -2.60 -12.42
N GLY A 361 7.88 -2.86 -13.73
CA GLY A 361 7.63 -4.19 -14.29
C GLY A 361 8.62 -5.24 -13.78
N ILE A 362 9.92 -4.94 -13.81
CA ILE A 362 10.98 -5.83 -13.28
C ILE A 362 10.76 -6.09 -11.78
N TRP A 363 10.51 -5.04 -11.01
CA TRP A 363 10.24 -5.17 -9.57
C TRP A 363 8.99 -6.01 -9.28
N ILE A 364 7.91 -5.82 -10.05
CA ILE A 364 6.65 -6.57 -9.91
C ILE A 364 6.85 -8.05 -10.21
N ILE A 365 7.62 -8.40 -11.25
CA ILE A 365 7.96 -9.80 -11.57
C ILE A 365 8.69 -10.43 -10.38
N GLY A 366 9.67 -9.73 -9.82
CA GLY A 366 10.35 -10.15 -8.60
C GLY A 366 9.37 -10.36 -7.44
N PHE A 367 8.50 -9.37 -7.19
CA PHE A 367 7.50 -9.41 -6.12
C PHE A 367 6.57 -10.63 -6.19
N PHE A 368 6.02 -10.94 -7.37
CA PHE A 368 5.20 -12.15 -7.52
C PHE A 368 6.01 -13.43 -7.34
N SER A 369 7.20 -13.49 -7.92
CA SER A 369 8.11 -14.65 -7.80
C SER A 369 8.47 -14.94 -6.34
N GLY A 370 8.77 -13.90 -5.57
CA GLY A 370 9.06 -14.01 -4.14
C GLY A 370 7.83 -14.43 -3.33
N GLY A 371 6.68 -13.82 -3.61
CA GLY A 371 5.43 -14.23 -2.97
C GLY A 371 5.11 -15.71 -3.21
N LEU A 372 5.46 -16.25 -4.39
CA LEU A 372 5.19 -17.65 -4.76
C LEU A 372 5.98 -18.58 -3.87
N LEU A 373 7.29 -18.33 -3.75
CA LEU A 373 8.16 -19.10 -2.88
C LEU A 373 7.74 -18.99 -1.40
N GLY A 374 7.42 -17.79 -0.93
CA GLY A 374 6.96 -17.58 0.45
C GLY A 374 5.61 -18.23 0.77
N GLY A 375 4.86 -18.68 -0.24
CA GLY A 375 3.64 -19.47 -0.04
C GLY A 375 3.87 -20.97 0.10
N VAL A 376 5.05 -21.45 -0.28
CA VAL A 376 5.49 -22.85 -0.13
C VAL A 376 6.21 -23.05 1.21
N LEU A 377 6.90 -22.02 1.70
CA LEU A 377 7.48 -21.91 3.05
C LEU A 377 6.40 -21.59 4.09
#